data_AF-A0A968E0X7-F1
#
_entry.id   AF-A0A968E0X7-F1
#
_cell.length_a   1.000
_cell.length_b   1.000
_cell.length_c   1.000
_cell.angle_alpha   90.00
_cell.angle_beta   90.00
_cell.angle_gamma   90.00
#
_symmetry.space_group_name_H-M   'P 1'
#
loop_
_entity.id
_entity.type
_entity.pdbx_description
1 polymer ?
#
loop_
_entity_poly.entity_id
_entity_poly.type
_entity_poly.pdbx_seq_one_letter_code
_entity_poly.pdbx_strand_id
1 'polypeptide(L)'
;RQKVAIFKPKIDKRFSEDHIVSHSELKIPSQVVSSAKEIIEKALESQVVGVDEAQFFEDELVEVCQKLANMGKRVIVAGLDMDYKGVPFEPMPQLMAIAEYVTKTHAICVVCGNPANFTQRKTTDEERVIVGAQDIYEARCRNCFEPPEEK
;
A
#
# COMPACT_ATOMS: atom_id res chain seq x y z
N ARG A 1 14.90 22.28 -5.74
CA ARG A 1 14.01 21.46 -4.88
C ARG A 1 12.98 20.81 -5.79
N GLN A 2 12.78 19.48 -5.74
CA GLN A 2 11.85 18.79 -6.64
C GLN A 2 10.39 19.06 -6.24
N LYS A 3 9.49 19.19 -7.23
CA LYS A 3 8.03 19.26 -6.98
C LYS A 3 7.51 17.83 -6.73
N VAL A 4 6.86 17.61 -5.59
CA VAL A 4 6.35 16.30 -5.17
C VAL A 4 4.83 16.35 -5.06
N ALA A 5 4.15 15.34 -5.60
CA ALA A 5 2.72 15.11 -5.39
C ALA A 5 2.52 13.71 -4.82
N ILE A 6 1.71 13.58 -3.78
CA ILE A 6 1.46 12.28 -3.13
C ILE A 6 -0.04 12.04 -3.11
N PHE A 7 -0.43 10.80 -3.40
CA PHE A 7 -1.80 10.38 -3.57
C PHE A 7 -2.13 9.19 -2.69
N LYS A 8 -3.37 9.15 -2.20
CA LYS A 8 -3.91 8.02 -1.45
C LYS A 8 -5.36 7.74 -1.88
N PRO A 9 -5.84 6.49 -1.79
CA PRO A 9 -7.17 6.13 -2.23
C PRO A 9 -8.21 6.58 -1.21
N LYS A 10 -9.41 6.93 -1.69
CA LYS A 10 -10.53 7.40 -0.84
C LYS A 10 -10.97 6.43 0.25
N ILE A 11 -10.74 5.13 0.06
CA ILE A 11 -11.07 4.11 1.05
C ILE A 11 -10.17 4.19 2.30
N ASP A 12 -8.96 4.76 2.18
CA ASP A 12 -8.08 4.93 3.34
C ASP A 12 -8.41 6.21 4.13
N LYS A 13 -9.15 6.02 5.21
CA LYS A 13 -9.53 7.08 6.17
C LYS A 13 -8.86 6.92 7.55
N ARG A 14 -7.86 6.05 7.71
CA ARG A 14 -7.37 5.61 9.04
C ARG A 14 -6.80 6.72 9.91
N PHE A 15 -6.30 7.81 9.32
CA PHE A 15 -5.55 8.81 10.08
C PHE A 15 -5.86 10.28 9.79
N SER A 16 -6.28 10.65 8.58
CA SER A 16 -6.58 12.05 8.20
C SER A 16 -7.23 12.10 6.81
N GLU A 17 -7.99 13.14 6.47
CA GLU A 17 -8.53 13.33 5.12
C GLU A 17 -7.49 13.86 4.12
N ASP A 18 -6.44 14.54 4.57
CA ASP A 18 -5.53 15.35 3.76
C ASP A 18 -4.04 14.99 3.93
N HIS A 19 -3.70 14.07 4.83
CA HIS A 19 -2.33 13.61 5.08
C HIS A 19 -2.21 12.08 5.04
N ILE A 20 -1.05 11.60 4.61
CA ILE A 20 -0.57 10.27 4.97
C ILE A 20 0.08 10.38 6.35
N VAL A 21 -0.27 9.46 7.23
CA VAL A 21 0.29 9.38 8.58
C VAL A 21 0.89 8.00 8.75
N SER A 22 2.20 7.95 8.99
CA SER A 22 2.87 6.70 9.34
C SER A 22 2.55 6.27 10.78
N HIS A 23 2.76 5.01 11.11
CA HIS A 23 2.75 4.54 12.49
C HIS A 23 3.76 5.27 13.40
N SER A 24 4.84 5.83 12.84
CA SER A 24 5.81 6.68 13.53
C SER A 24 5.41 8.15 13.63
N GLU A 25 4.13 8.47 13.42
CA GLU A 25 3.52 9.81 13.49
C GLU A 25 4.05 10.84 12.49
N LEU A 26 4.94 10.46 11.56
CA LEU A 26 5.32 11.31 10.43
C LEU A 26 4.10 11.59 9.55
N LYS A 27 3.87 12.87 9.24
CA LYS A 27 2.77 13.34 8.41
C LYS A 27 3.31 13.98 7.14
N ILE A 28 2.78 13.55 6.00
CA ILE A 28 3.12 14.15 4.70
C ILE A 28 1.82 14.54 3.99
N PRO A 29 1.71 15.77 3.45
CA PRO A 29 0.53 16.19 2.69
C PRO A 29 0.26 15.25 1.52
N SER A 30 -1.01 14.84 1.37
CA SER A 30 -1.44 13.87 0.36
C SER A 30 -2.79 14.25 -0.21
N GLN A 31 -3.01 13.99 -1.49
CA GLN A 31 -4.29 14.21 -2.15
C GLN A 31 -5.08 12.90 -2.19
N VAL A 32 -6.33 12.95 -1.72
CA VAL A 32 -7.25 11.83 -1.89
C VAL A 32 -7.74 11.79 -3.33
N VAL A 33 -7.71 10.60 -3.92
CA VAL A 33 -8.24 10.31 -5.26
C VAL A 33 -9.23 9.15 -5.21
N SER A 34 -10.22 9.15 -6.10
CA SER A 34 -11.21 8.08 -6.20
C SER A 34 -10.85 6.99 -7.20
N SER A 35 -9.97 7.30 -8.16
CA SER A 35 -9.43 6.36 -9.15
C SER A 35 -7.97 6.68 -9.47
N ALA A 36 -7.24 5.71 -10.05
CA ALA A 36 -5.84 5.93 -10.40
C ALA A 36 -5.70 6.96 -11.54
N LYS A 37 -6.71 7.07 -12.42
CA LYS A 37 -6.71 7.99 -13.56
C LYS A 37 -6.57 9.46 -13.16
N GLU A 38 -7.16 9.87 -12.03
CA GLU A 38 -7.03 11.24 -11.49
C GLU A 38 -5.58 11.64 -11.20
N ILE A 39 -4.72 10.67 -10.89
CA ILE A 39 -3.32 10.91 -10.55
C ILE A 39 -2.60 11.59 -11.72
N ILE A 40 -2.88 11.20 -12.96
CA ILE A 40 -2.21 11.74 -14.15
C ILE A 40 -2.39 13.25 -14.24
N GLU A 41 -3.65 13.71 -14.15
CA GLU A 41 -3.99 15.13 -14.27
C GLU A 41 -3.46 15.94 -13.09
N LYS A 42 -3.58 15.39 -11.87
CA LYS A 42 -3.12 16.07 -10.64
C LYS A 42 -1.60 16.08 -10.49
N ALA A 43 -0.89 15.20 -11.19
CA ALA A 43 0.56 15.09 -11.14
C ALA A 43 1.28 15.81 -12.29
N LEU A 44 0.60 16.52 -13.19
CA LEU A 44 1.22 17.13 -14.38
C LEU A 44 2.47 17.97 -14.06
N GLU A 45 2.38 18.81 -13.02
CA GLU A 45 3.44 19.72 -12.61
C GLU A 45 4.49 19.08 -11.68
N SER A 46 4.30 17.85 -11.22
CA SER A 46 5.23 17.19 -10.29
C SER A 46 6.39 16.50 -11.02
N GLN A 47 7.52 16.40 -10.33
CA GLN A 47 8.68 15.61 -10.76
C GLN A 47 8.73 14.26 -10.06
N VAL A 48 8.14 14.18 -8.87
CA VAL A 48 8.02 12.96 -8.07
C VAL A 48 6.55 12.72 -7.74
N VAL A 49 6.09 11.49 -7.96
CA VAL A 49 4.74 11.04 -7.66
C VAL A 49 4.80 9.92 -6.64
N GLY A 50 4.22 10.14 -5.46
CA GLY A 50 4.01 9.10 -4.45
C GLY A 50 2.60 8.54 -4.53
N VAL A 51 2.44 7.24 -4.48
CA VAL A 51 1.14 6.56 -4.34
C VAL A 51 1.23 5.67 -3.12
N ASP A 52 0.43 5.95 -2.10
CA ASP A 52 0.36 5.15 -0.87
C ASP A 52 -0.89 4.29 -0.86
N GLU A 53 -0.83 3.18 -0.13
CA GLU A 53 -1.89 2.15 -0.05
C GLU A 53 -2.37 1.67 -1.44
N ALA A 54 -1.39 1.44 -2.32
CA ALA A 54 -1.59 1.14 -3.72
C ALA A 54 -2.47 -0.10 -3.98
N GLN A 55 -2.48 -1.05 -3.05
CA GLN A 55 -3.30 -2.25 -3.11
C GLN A 55 -4.82 -1.97 -3.07
N PHE A 56 -5.23 -0.75 -2.71
CA PHE A 56 -6.64 -0.36 -2.75
C PHE A 56 -7.05 0.34 -4.05
N PHE A 57 -6.13 0.48 -5.01
CA PHE A 57 -6.50 0.85 -6.38
C PHE A 57 -6.80 -0.40 -7.20
N GLU A 58 -7.47 -0.20 -8.33
CA GLU A 58 -7.68 -1.25 -9.33
C GLU A 58 -6.45 -1.39 -10.25
N ASP A 59 -6.44 -2.42 -11.10
CA ASP A 59 -5.33 -2.77 -12.01
C ASP A 59 -4.89 -1.63 -12.94
N GLU A 60 -5.79 -0.69 -13.21
CA GLU A 60 -5.49 0.55 -13.96
C GLU A 60 -4.32 1.36 -13.36
N LEU A 61 -4.01 1.21 -12.07
CA LEU A 61 -2.86 1.85 -11.46
C LEU A 61 -1.54 1.46 -12.14
N VAL A 62 -1.42 0.23 -12.64
CA VAL A 62 -0.24 -0.26 -13.35
C VAL A 62 0.03 0.59 -14.59
N GLU A 63 -1.00 0.85 -15.39
CA GLU A 63 -0.92 1.67 -16.61
C GLU A 63 -0.60 3.13 -16.28
N VAL A 64 -1.22 3.66 -15.22
CA VAL A 64 -0.97 5.02 -14.73
C VAL A 64 0.49 5.20 -14.31
N CYS A 65 1.04 4.27 -13.53
CA CYS A 65 2.43 4.30 -13.10
C CYS A 65 3.39 4.26 -14.28
N GLN A 66 3.17 3.36 -15.25
CA GLN A 66 3.99 3.30 -16.46
C GLN A 66 3.92 4.61 -17.27
N LYS A 67 2.72 5.16 -17.45
CA LYS A 67 2.55 6.41 -18.19
C LYS A 67 3.30 7.57 -17.53
N LEU A 68 3.20 7.71 -16.21
CA LEU A 68 3.92 8.74 -15.46
C LEU A 68 5.45 8.55 -15.55
N ALA A 69 5.94 7.31 -15.44
CA ALA A 69 7.36 6.99 -15.59
C ALA A 69 7.87 7.33 -17.01
N ASN A 70 7.10 6.96 -18.05
CA ASN A 70 7.39 7.29 -19.45
C ASN A 70 7.37 8.80 -19.73
N MET A 71 6.64 9.60 -18.94
CA MET A 71 6.69 11.06 -18.96
C MET A 71 7.93 11.64 -18.25
N GLY A 72 8.86 10.79 -17.78
CA GLY A 72 10.09 11.19 -17.09
C GLY A 72 9.90 11.52 -15.60
N LYS A 73 8.78 11.13 -14.99
CA LYS A 73 8.52 11.37 -13.56
C LYS A 73 9.06 10.21 -12.72
N ARG A 74 9.58 10.51 -11.54
CA ARG A 74 9.92 9.49 -10.55
C ARG A 74 8.65 9.04 -9.83
N VAL A 75 8.24 7.79 -10.04
CA VAL A 75 7.07 7.20 -9.39
C VAL A 75 7.52 6.34 -8.21
N ILE A 76 6.91 6.54 -7.03
CA ILE A 76 7.17 5.77 -5.81
C ILE A 76 5.82 5.21 -5.36
N VAL A 77 5.73 3.89 -5.27
CA VAL A 77 4.50 3.20 -4.90
C VAL A 77 4.73 2.43 -3.60
N ALA A 78 3.82 2.58 -2.65
CA ALA A 78 3.80 1.86 -1.38
C ALA A 78 2.45 1.17 -1.20
N GLY A 79 2.47 -0.03 -0.65
CA GLY A 79 1.27 -0.83 -0.41
C GLY A 79 1.59 -2.20 0.16
N LEU A 80 0.55 -2.91 0.58
CA LEU A 80 0.63 -4.30 1.04
C LEU A 80 0.73 -5.23 -0.17
N ASP A 81 1.77 -6.07 -0.22
CA ASP A 81 1.98 -7.02 -1.31
C ASP A 81 1.11 -8.29 -1.18
N MET A 82 0.63 -8.59 0.03
CA MET A 82 -0.28 -9.69 0.33
C MET A 82 -1.39 -9.22 1.27
N ASP A 83 -2.56 -9.86 1.18
CA ASP A 83 -3.64 -9.66 2.16
C ASP A 83 -3.47 -10.56 3.40
N TYR A 84 -4.45 -10.50 4.31
CA TYR A 84 -4.41 -11.25 5.58
C TYR A 84 -4.43 -12.77 5.42
N LYS A 85 -4.82 -13.29 4.23
CA LYS A 85 -4.78 -14.71 3.91
C LYS A 85 -3.41 -15.13 3.38
N GLY A 86 -2.49 -14.19 3.18
CA GLY A 86 -1.17 -14.44 2.62
C GLY A 86 -1.19 -14.66 1.11
N VAL A 87 -2.28 -14.29 0.43
CA VAL A 87 -2.36 -14.29 -1.03
C VAL A 87 -2.00 -12.92 -1.59
N PRO A 88 -1.50 -12.84 -2.84
CA PRO A 88 -1.14 -11.56 -3.45
C PRO A 88 -2.29 -10.54 -3.44
N PHE A 89 -1.94 -9.28 -3.16
CA PHE A 89 -2.89 -8.17 -3.17
C PHE A 89 -2.75 -7.38 -4.47
N GLU A 90 -3.69 -7.59 -5.39
CA GLU A 90 -3.76 -6.84 -6.64
C GLU A 90 -3.87 -5.33 -6.40
N PRO A 91 -3.14 -4.46 -7.14
CA PRO A 91 -2.32 -4.77 -8.33
C PRO A 91 -0.81 -4.84 -8.02
N MET A 92 -0.44 -5.10 -6.76
CA MET A 92 0.96 -5.08 -6.33
C MET A 92 1.87 -6.07 -7.06
N PRO A 93 1.44 -7.31 -7.40
CA PRO A 93 2.30 -8.25 -8.13
C PRO A 93 2.82 -7.71 -9.47
N GLN A 94 1.95 -7.04 -10.22
CA GLN A 94 2.23 -6.47 -11.54
C GLN A 94 3.12 -5.25 -11.36
N LEU A 95 2.82 -4.38 -10.40
CA LEU A 95 3.67 -3.23 -10.07
C LEU A 95 5.09 -3.65 -9.71
N MET A 96 5.23 -4.71 -8.89
CA MET A 96 6.54 -5.26 -8.53
C MET A 96 7.28 -5.84 -9.74
N ALA A 97 6.56 -6.46 -10.68
CA ALA A 97 7.17 -7.05 -11.88
C ALA A 97 7.73 -6.01 -12.85
N ILE A 98 7.09 -4.83 -12.95
CA ILE A 98 7.48 -3.78 -13.90
C ILE A 98 8.41 -2.72 -13.31
N ALA A 99 8.52 -2.61 -11.98
CA ALA A 99 9.27 -1.55 -11.33
C ALA A 99 10.80 -1.71 -11.50
N GLU A 100 11.51 -0.60 -11.69
CA GLU A 100 12.98 -0.61 -11.73
C GLU A 100 13.61 -0.97 -10.38
N TYR A 101 12.90 -0.67 -9.28
CA TYR A 101 13.34 -0.97 -7.91
C TYR A 101 12.19 -1.49 -7.07
N VAL A 102 12.42 -2.62 -6.41
CA VAL A 102 11.48 -3.22 -5.46
C VAL A 102 12.17 -3.35 -4.11
N THR A 103 11.59 -2.71 -3.09
CA THR A 103 12.01 -2.88 -1.69
C THR A 103 10.88 -3.53 -0.91
N LYS A 104 11.07 -4.78 -0.52
CA LYS A 104 10.13 -5.50 0.33
C LYS A 104 10.53 -5.33 1.79
N THR A 105 9.71 -4.64 2.56
CA THR A 105 9.98 -4.39 3.99
C THR A 105 9.46 -5.53 4.84
N HIS A 106 10.16 -5.81 5.94
CA HIS A 106 9.76 -6.82 6.91
C HIS A 106 9.53 -6.14 8.26
N ALA A 107 8.43 -6.53 8.91
CA ALA A 107 8.18 -6.17 10.29
C ALA A 107 8.87 -7.17 11.24
N ILE A 108 8.59 -7.08 12.54
CA ILE A 108 9.06 -8.05 13.54
C ILE A 108 7.89 -8.93 13.94
N CYS A 109 8.09 -10.25 13.95
CA CYS A 109 7.04 -11.18 14.33
C CYS A 109 6.75 -11.06 15.82
N VAL A 110 5.48 -10.81 16.17
CA VAL A 110 5.06 -10.57 17.56
C VAL A 110 5.13 -11.83 18.45
N VAL A 111 5.18 -13.03 17.86
CA VAL A 111 5.38 -14.31 18.58
C VAL A 111 6.85 -14.70 18.61
N CYS A 112 7.47 -14.61 17.43
CA CYS A 112 8.82 -15.01 17.08
C CYS A 112 10.01 -14.18 17.57
N GLY A 113 9.90 -12.87 17.38
CA GLY A 113 11.03 -11.98 17.15
C GLY A 113 11.67 -12.06 15.74
N ASN A 114 11.40 -13.12 14.95
CA ASN A 114 11.91 -13.26 13.59
C ASN A 114 11.34 -12.21 12.62
N PRO A 115 12.01 -11.95 11.46
CA PRO A 115 11.44 -11.12 10.41
C PRO A 115 10.05 -11.59 9.98
N ALA A 116 9.09 -10.68 10.00
CA ALA A 116 7.70 -10.92 9.66
C ALA A 116 7.40 -10.51 8.22
N ASN A 117 6.66 -11.36 7.54
CA ASN A 117 6.29 -11.22 6.14
C ASN A 117 4.77 -11.28 5.93
N PHE A 118 4.01 -11.62 6.96
CA PHE A 118 2.57 -11.82 6.89
C PHE A 118 1.86 -10.89 7.86
N THR A 119 0.66 -10.47 7.47
CA THR A 119 -0.28 -9.74 8.32
C THR A 119 -1.32 -10.75 8.82
N GLN A 120 -1.23 -11.16 10.08
CA GLN A 120 -2.22 -12.03 10.71
C GLN A 120 -3.44 -11.21 11.11
N ARG A 121 -4.62 -11.64 10.70
CA ARG A 121 -5.88 -11.14 11.27
C ARG A 121 -6.23 -11.91 12.54
N LYS A 122 -6.64 -11.19 13.58
CA LYS A 122 -7.03 -11.73 14.90
C LYS A 122 -8.54 -11.92 15.07
N THR A 123 -9.34 -11.38 14.17
CA THR A 123 -10.80 -11.51 14.17
C THR A 123 -11.25 -12.62 13.22
N THR A 124 -12.47 -13.14 13.45
CA THR A 124 -13.12 -14.11 12.55
C THR A 124 -13.87 -13.44 11.39
N ASP A 125 -13.68 -12.14 11.22
CA ASP A 125 -14.32 -11.37 10.15
C ASP A 125 -13.70 -11.77 8.80
N GLU A 126 -14.56 -12.00 7.81
CA GLU A 126 -14.19 -12.52 6.49
C GLU A 126 -13.96 -11.39 5.47
N GLU A 127 -14.32 -10.12 5.77
CA GLU A 127 -14.13 -8.98 4.87
C GLU A 127 -12.67 -8.84 4.45
N ARG A 128 -12.37 -8.65 3.16
CA ARG A 128 -10.96 -8.61 2.71
C ARG A 128 -10.13 -7.53 3.42
N VAL A 129 -10.75 -6.40 3.75
CA VAL A 129 -10.08 -5.23 4.34
C VAL A 129 -10.92 -4.70 5.48
N ILE A 130 -10.30 -4.52 6.65
CA ILE A 130 -10.93 -3.86 7.79
C ILE A 130 -10.04 -2.67 8.16
N VAL A 131 -10.56 -1.46 7.95
CA VAL A 131 -9.81 -0.22 8.03
C VAL A 131 -9.92 0.36 9.44
N GLY A 132 -8.80 0.71 10.08
CA GLY A 132 -8.80 1.56 11.29
C GLY A 132 -8.72 0.84 12.63
N ALA A 133 -8.46 -0.46 12.66
CA ALA A 133 -8.19 -1.17 13.91
C ALA A 133 -6.75 -1.68 13.94
N GLN A 134 -5.90 -1.06 14.76
CA GLN A 134 -4.54 -1.55 14.98
C GLN A 134 -4.55 -2.88 15.77
N ASP A 135 -5.59 -3.11 16.57
CA ASP A 135 -5.70 -4.28 17.45
C ASP A 135 -6.16 -5.57 16.74
N ILE A 136 -6.57 -5.49 15.46
CA ILE A 136 -7.06 -6.64 14.69
C ILE A 136 -6.00 -7.28 13.80
N TYR A 137 -4.86 -6.60 13.57
CA TYR A 137 -3.78 -7.11 12.74
C TYR A 137 -2.47 -7.14 13.49
N GLU A 138 -1.66 -8.16 13.24
CA GLU A 138 -0.32 -8.25 13.79
C GLU A 138 0.65 -8.91 12.81
N ALA A 139 1.92 -8.52 12.89
CA ALA A 139 2.94 -9.04 12.00
C ALA A 139 3.38 -10.45 12.45
N ARG A 140 3.35 -11.42 11.52
CA ARG A 140 3.81 -12.80 11.74
C ARG A 140 4.88 -13.21 10.73
N CYS A 141 5.83 -14.02 11.18
CA CYS A 141 6.74 -14.74 10.30
C CYS A 141 6.02 -15.94 9.68
N ARG A 142 6.64 -16.56 8.66
CA ARG A 142 6.07 -17.73 7.97
C ARG A 142 5.68 -18.88 8.91
N ASN A 143 6.48 -19.13 9.94
CA ASN A 143 6.26 -20.25 10.86
C ASN A 143 5.15 -19.98 11.88
N CYS A 144 4.85 -18.71 12.16
CA CYS A 144 3.85 -18.30 13.15
C CYS A 144 2.59 -17.73 12.49
N PHE A 145 2.52 -17.75 11.16
CA PHE A 145 1.35 -17.30 10.40
C PHE A 145 0.36 -18.46 10.31
N GLU A 146 -0.87 -18.19 10.73
CA GLU A 146 -1.99 -19.12 10.73
C GLU A 146 -3.01 -18.60 9.72
N PRO A 147 -2.92 -19.01 8.43
CA PRO A 147 -3.88 -18.58 7.44
C PRO A 147 -5.28 -19.04 7.83
N PRO A 148 -6.33 -18.22 7.59
CA PRO A 148 -7.69 -18.64 7.84
C PRO A 148 -8.02 -19.89 7.01
N GLU A 149 -8.71 -20.86 7.62
CA GLU A 149 -9.17 -22.06 6.91
C GLU A 149 -10.08 -21.66 5.73
N GLU A 150 -9.82 -22.25 4.56
CA GLU A 150 -10.73 -22.13 3.42
C GLU A 150 -12.03 -22.88 3.75
N LYS A 151 -13.14 -22.15 3.87
CA LYS A 151 -14.49 -22.73 3.97
C LYS A 151 -15.03 -23.12 2.61
#